data_AF-A0A3C1VNZ8-F1
#
_entry.id   AF-A0A3C1VNZ8-F1
#
_cell.length_a   1.000
_cell.length_b   1.000
_cell.length_c   1.000
_cell.angle_alpha   90.00
_cell.angle_beta   90.00
_cell.angle_gamma   90.00
#
_symmetry.space_group_name_H-M   'P 1'
#
loop_
_entity.id
_entity.type
_entity.pdbx_description
1 polymer ?
#
loop_
_entity_poly.entity_id
_entity_poly.type
_entity_poly.pdbx_seq_one_letter_code
_entity_poly.pdbx_strand_id
1 'polypeptide(L)'
;MGLALKWTAGMIGSICLLAACSDDSATSSTPAVAASGSQDCMPADLVIHNTSIYTSNNDQWSAEAVVVRGDRILYVGDNGGAAAYI
;
A
#
# COMPACT_ATOMS: atom_id res chain seq x y z
N MET A 1 33.33 10.48 -49.72
CA MET A 1 34.46 10.89 -48.84
C MET A 1 33.85 11.37 -47.54
N GLY A 2 33.65 10.51 -46.52
CA GLY A 2 34.62 10.22 -45.44
C GLY A 2 34.21 11.04 -44.20
N LEU A 3 34.14 10.56 -42.96
CA LEU A 3 34.59 9.34 -42.32
C LEU A 3 33.64 9.06 -41.13
N ALA A 4 33.30 7.78 -40.92
CA ALA A 4 32.69 7.30 -39.69
C ALA A 4 33.68 7.43 -38.52
N LEU A 5 33.20 7.79 -37.32
CA LEU A 5 33.95 7.57 -36.09
C LEU A 5 33.08 6.84 -35.07
N LYS A 6 33.08 5.52 -35.22
CA LYS A 6 32.64 4.52 -34.24
C LYS A 6 33.55 4.65 -33.02
N TRP A 7 33.02 4.99 -31.85
CA TRP A 7 33.77 4.85 -30.61
C TRP A 7 33.52 3.48 -30.00
N THR A 8 34.64 2.83 -29.74
CA THR A 8 34.82 1.44 -29.38
C THR A 8 34.57 1.19 -27.90
N ALA A 9 34.20 -0.07 -27.63
CA ALA A 9 34.25 -0.69 -26.32
C ALA A 9 35.57 -0.40 -25.57
N GLY A 10 35.44 -0.17 -24.27
CA GLY A 10 36.53 -0.14 -23.30
C GLY A 10 36.01 -0.65 -21.97
N MET A 11 36.23 -1.94 -21.71
CA MET A 11 36.05 -2.60 -20.42
C MET A 11 37.06 -2.11 -19.38
N ILE A 12 36.90 -2.62 -18.15
CA ILE A 12 37.68 -2.49 -16.89
C ILE A 12 36.87 -1.64 -15.90
N GLY A 13 36.26 -2.16 -14.83
CA GLY A 13 36.56 -3.36 -14.05
C GLY A 13 36.61 -2.93 -12.58
N SER A 14 35.61 -3.33 -11.78
CA SER A 14 35.75 -3.48 -10.33
C SER A 14 34.57 -4.29 -9.79
N ILE A 15 34.81 -5.60 -9.73
CA ILE A 15 34.15 -6.50 -8.80
C ILE A 15 34.69 -6.19 -7.41
N CYS A 16 33.80 -5.84 -6.49
CA CYS A 16 33.91 -6.23 -5.08
C CYS A 16 32.51 -6.64 -4.62
N LEU A 17 32.25 -7.95 -4.64
CA LEU A 17 31.20 -8.55 -3.82
C LEU A 17 31.60 -8.36 -2.35
N LEU A 18 30.80 -7.62 -1.60
CA LEU A 18 30.71 -7.78 -0.15
C LEU A 18 29.37 -8.44 0.14
N ALA A 19 29.42 -9.74 0.37
CA ALA A 19 28.37 -10.47 1.04
C ALA A 19 28.28 -9.91 2.47
N ALA A 20 27.31 -9.03 2.71
CA ALA A 20 26.88 -8.68 4.05
C ALA A 20 25.87 -9.73 4.52
N CYS A 21 26.37 -10.92 4.89
CA CYS A 21 25.64 -11.81 5.79
C CYS A 21 25.73 -11.20 7.18
N SER A 22 24.70 -10.44 7.57
CA SER A 22 24.45 -10.16 8.98
C SER A 22 23.51 -11.25 9.48
N ASP A 23 24.01 -12.10 10.37
CA ASP A 23 23.17 -12.90 11.25
C ASP A 23 23.31 -12.36 12.68
N ASP A 24 22.20 -12.43 13.40
CA ASP A 24 21.98 -12.07 14.80
C ASP A 24 21.67 -10.61 15.17
N SER A 25 20.39 -10.28 15.04
CA SER A 25 19.63 -9.97 16.25
C SER A 25 18.18 -10.42 16.04
N ALA A 26 17.81 -11.49 16.72
CA ALA A 26 16.44 -11.66 17.21
C ALA A 26 16.12 -10.53 18.20
N THR A 27 16.00 -9.32 17.68
CA THR A 27 15.05 -8.34 18.19
C THR A 27 14.09 -8.17 17.04
N SER A 28 13.16 -9.11 16.98
CA SER A 28 11.80 -8.83 16.56
C SER A 28 11.41 -7.53 17.25
N SER A 29 11.69 -6.43 16.56
CA SER A 29 10.96 -5.20 16.72
C SER A 29 9.60 -5.54 16.15
N THR A 30 8.85 -6.37 16.88
CA THR A 30 7.40 -6.33 16.84
C THR A 30 7.14 -4.84 16.97
N PRO A 31 6.62 -4.16 15.93
CA PRO A 31 6.01 -2.89 16.22
C PRO A 31 5.04 -3.25 17.34
N ALA A 32 5.27 -2.69 18.53
CA ALA A 32 4.19 -2.54 19.46
C ALA A 32 3.20 -1.69 18.66
N VAL A 33 2.30 -2.37 17.94
CA VAL A 33 0.97 -1.89 17.65
C VAL A 33 0.47 -1.55 19.05
N ALA A 34 0.77 -0.31 19.46
CA ALA A 34 0.04 0.37 20.49
C ALA A 34 -1.39 0.05 20.16
N ALA A 35 -2.00 -0.78 21.01
CA ALA A 35 -3.34 -1.30 20.80
C ALA A 35 -4.17 -0.09 20.40
N SER A 36 -4.51 -0.04 19.10
CA SER A 36 -5.20 1.09 18.52
C SER A 36 -6.35 1.34 19.44
N GLY A 37 -6.38 2.56 20.01
CA GLY A 37 -7.42 2.97 20.95
C GLY A 37 -8.72 2.41 20.44
N SER A 38 -9.42 1.68 21.34
CA SER A 38 -10.72 1.07 21.13
C SER A 38 -11.39 1.81 19.99
N GLN A 39 -11.46 1.15 18.81
CA GLN A 39 -12.17 1.70 17.66
C GLN A 39 -13.58 1.86 18.17
N ASP A 40 -13.86 3.03 18.77
CA ASP A 40 -15.16 3.37 19.28
C ASP A 40 -16.06 3.09 18.10
N CYS A 41 -16.96 2.11 18.27
CA CYS A 41 -17.88 1.68 17.23
C CYS A 41 -18.67 2.92 16.85
N MET A 42 -18.13 3.64 15.87
CA MET A 42 -18.61 4.93 15.48
C MET A 42 -19.80 4.58 14.60
N PRO A 43 -21.06 4.81 15.06
CA PRO A 43 -22.23 4.52 14.24
C PRO A 43 -22.12 5.20 12.87
N ALA A 44 -22.35 4.42 11.82
CA ALA A 44 -22.55 4.94 10.48
C ALA A 44 -24.03 5.34 10.30
N ASP A 45 -24.28 6.38 9.52
CA ASP A 45 -25.64 6.77 9.15
C ASP A 45 -26.12 6.02 7.90
N LEU A 46 -25.17 5.65 7.03
CA LEU A 46 -25.43 4.90 5.81
C LEU A 46 -24.26 3.96 5.51
N VAL A 47 -24.59 2.69 5.23
CA VAL A 47 -23.67 1.69 4.70
C VAL A 47 -24.22 1.17 3.38
N ILE A 48 -23.44 1.34 2.30
CA ILE A 48 -23.70 0.73 1.00
C ILE A 48 -22.68 -0.38 0.84
N HIS A 49 -23.11 -1.61 0.59
CA HIS A 49 -22.24 -2.77 0.47
C HIS A 49 -22.79 -3.79 -0.53
N ASN A 50 -22.00 -4.82 -0.84
CA ASN A 50 -22.35 -5.92 -1.73
C ASN A 50 -22.80 -5.42 -3.12
N THR A 51 -22.14 -4.36 -3.59
CA THR A 51 -22.39 -3.73 -4.88
C THR A 51 -21.07 -3.27 -5.50
N SER A 52 -21.09 -2.82 -6.74
CA SER A 52 -19.90 -2.24 -7.38
C SER A 52 -19.89 -0.72 -7.20
N ILE A 53 -18.81 -0.18 -6.64
CA ILE A 53 -18.62 1.24 -6.36
C ILE A 53 -17.42 1.73 -7.14
N TYR A 54 -17.59 2.79 -7.92
CA TYR A 54 -16.50 3.43 -8.66
C TYR A 54 -15.99 4.66 -7.92
N THR A 55 -14.68 4.75 -7.77
CA THR A 55 -14.00 5.83 -7.06
C THR A 55 -13.10 6.59 -8.02
N SER A 56 -12.74 7.83 -7.66
CA SER A 56 -11.73 8.61 -8.38
C SER A 56 -10.29 8.29 -7.94
N ASN A 57 -10.07 7.18 -7.23
CA ASN A 57 -8.73 6.71 -6.92
C ASN A 57 -8.18 5.93 -8.13
N ASN A 58 -7.14 6.44 -8.79
CA ASN A 58 -6.55 5.79 -9.96
C ASN A 58 -5.92 4.42 -9.67
N ASP A 59 -5.41 4.21 -8.46
CA ASP A 59 -4.78 2.95 -8.06
C ASP A 59 -5.81 1.90 -7.64
N GLN A 60 -6.99 2.34 -7.20
CA GLN A 60 -8.10 1.49 -6.75
C GLN A 60 -9.45 2.11 -7.12
N TRP A 61 -9.75 2.07 -8.42
CA TRP A 61 -10.93 2.71 -8.99
C TRP A 61 -12.24 1.94 -8.72
N SER A 62 -12.17 0.72 -8.20
CA SER A 62 -13.31 -0.12 -7.83
C SER A 62 -13.28 -0.51 -6.35
N ALA A 63 -14.45 -0.49 -5.71
CA ALA A 63 -14.70 -0.93 -4.34
C ALA A 63 -16.05 -1.67 -4.23
N GLU A 64 -16.30 -2.29 -3.08
CA GLU A 64 -17.53 -3.05 -2.82
C GLU A 64 -18.44 -2.40 -1.77
N ALA A 65 -17.86 -1.55 -0.92
CA ALA A 65 -18.57 -0.91 0.18
C ALA A 65 -18.10 0.53 0.45
N VAL A 66 -19.05 1.36 0.90
CA VAL A 66 -18.86 2.75 1.36
C VAL A 66 -19.64 2.96 2.64
N VAL A 67 -18.99 3.61 3.62
CA VAL A 67 -19.58 3.97 4.91
C VAL A 67 -19.61 5.48 5.04
N VAL A 68 -20.78 6.04 5.37
CA VAL A 68 -21.01 7.48 5.50
C VAL A 68 -21.54 7.81 6.90
N ARG A 69 -21.06 8.92 7.45
CA ARG A 69 -21.64 9.59 8.61
C ARG A 69 -21.78 11.08 8.32
N GLY A 70 -22.99 11.60 8.41
CA GLY A 70 -23.32 12.96 8.05
C GLY A 70 -22.82 13.29 6.64
N ASP A 71 -21.93 14.28 6.54
CA ASP A 71 -21.31 14.76 5.31
C ASP A 71 -19.97 14.08 4.96
N ARG A 72 -19.56 13.04 5.69
CA ARG A 72 -18.24 12.42 5.55
C ARG A 72 -18.30 10.95 5.15
N ILE A 73 -17.41 10.58 4.23
CA ILE A 73 -17.08 9.19 3.94
C ILE A 73 -16.03 8.74 4.96
N LEU A 74 -16.39 7.73 5.75
CA LEU A 74 -15.50 7.16 6.78
C LEU A 74 -14.66 6.01 6.22
N TYR A 75 -15.19 5.26 5.25
CA TYR A 75 -14.53 4.10 4.67
C TYR A 75 -14.99 3.86 3.23
N VAL A 76 -14.06 3.42 2.38
CA VAL A 76 -14.29 2.90 1.04
C VAL A 76 -13.39 1.69 0.84
N GLY A 77 -13.95 0.54 0.48
CA GLY A 77 -13.16 -0.68 0.31
C GLY A 77 -14.01 -1.92 0.08
N ASP A 78 -13.57 -3.07 0.57
CA ASP A 78 -14.30 -4.34 0.47
C ASP A 78 -15.41 -4.47 1.54
N ASN A 79 -16.25 -5.50 1.36
CA ASN A 79 -17.33 -5.83 2.29
C ASN A 79 -16.86 -6.21 3.71
N GLY A 80 -15.69 -6.83 3.83
CA GLY A 80 -15.14 -7.26 5.12
C GLY A 80 -14.74 -6.07 6.00
N GLY A 81 -14.12 -5.05 5.42
CA GLY A 81 -13.77 -3.83 6.15
C GLY A 81 -14.98 -2.97 6.53
N ALA A 82 -16.11 -3.09 5.82
CA ALA A 82 -17.37 -2.43 6.19
C ALA A 82 -18.15 -3.15 7.31
N ALA A 83 -17.81 -4.40 7.63
CA ALA A 83 -18.56 -5.21 8.59
C ALA A 83 -18.62 -4.64 10.01
N ALA A 84 -17.68 -3.76 10.38
CA ALA A 84 -17.67 -3.07 11.66
C ALA A 84 -18.79 -2.02 11.83
N TYR A 85 -19.54 -1.72 10.76
CA TYR A 85 -20.53 -0.63 10.71
C TYR A 85 -21.98 -1.13 10.45
N ILE A 86 -22.22 -2.44 10.46
CA ILE A 86 -23.50 -3.09 10.11
C ILE A 86 -24.13 -3.76 11.34
#